data_AF-X1P8A0-F1
#
_entry.id   AF-X1P8A0-F1
#
_cell.length_a   1.000
_cell.length_b   1.000
_cell.length_c   1.000
_cell.angle_alpha   90.00
_cell.angle_beta   90.00
_cell.angle_gamma   90.00
#
_symmetry.space_group_name_H-M   'P 1'
#
loop_
_entity.id
_entity.type
_entity.pdbx_description
1 polymer ?
#
loop_
_entity_poly.entity_id
_entity_poly.type
_entity_poly.pdbx_seq_one_letter_code
_entity_poly.pdbx_strand_id
1 'polypeptide(L)'
;MEDATTTKDEALDDLADAMKSDIRYAENTVDFDDDKLNLIGWAGRKERTPLAPPSQARLLEAPKQGEGWVFLDWKAPAKGGRPKAYKVQRRLHDGGSWQDVATAIITEATLVDQPEKTELRANSGL
;
A
#
# COMPACT_ATOMS: atom_id res chain seq x y z
N MET A 1 -14.18 -41.74 -10.21
CA MET A 1 -13.32 -40.86 -11.04
C MET A 1 -12.80 -39.69 -10.21
N GLU A 2 -13.62 -39.13 -9.31
CA GLU A 2 -13.21 -38.17 -8.26
C GLU A 2 -12.06 -38.67 -7.37
N ASP A 3 -12.07 -39.93 -6.92
CA ASP A 3 -11.01 -40.41 -6.01
C ASP A 3 -9.61 -40.38 -6.62
N ALA A 4 -9.50 -40.64 -7.93
CA ALA A 4 -8.22 -40.65 -8.64
C ALA A 4 -7.69 -39.23 -8.95
N THR A 5 -8.55 -38.21 -8.95
CA THR A 5 -8.13 -36.81 -9.06
C THR A 5 -7.67 -36.28 -7.71
N THR A 6 -8.42 -36.56 -6.64
CA THR A 6 -8.06 -36.15 -5.26
C THR A 6 -6.70 -36.69 -4.84
N THR A 7 -6.43 -37.99 -5.04
CA THR A 7 -5.12 -38.57 -4.68
C THR A 7 -3.95 -37.95 -5.48
N LYS A 8 -4.19 -37.53 -6.72
CA LYS A 8 -3.15 -36.86 -7.53
C LYS A 8 -2.89 -35.45 -7.06
N ASP A 9 -3.94 -34.72 -6.67
CA ASP A 9 -3.83 -33.36 -6.14
C ASP A 9 -3.09 -33.37 -4.79
N GLU A 10 -3.42 -34.33 -3.90
CA GLU A 10 -2.70 -34.53 -2.63
C GLU A 10 -1.20 -34.84 -2.85
N ALA A 11 -0.89 -35.76 -3.76
CA ALA A 11 0.49 -36.09 -4.10
C ALA A 11 1.26 -34.91 -4.73
N LEU A 12 0.56 -34.04 -5.46
CA LEU A 12 1.14 -32.83 -6.04
C LEU A 12 1.44 -31.79 -4.96
N ASP A 13 0.54 -31.63 -3.99
CA ASP A 13 0.74 -30.74 -2.85
C ASP A 13 1.89 -31.21 -1.95
N ASP A 14 1.97 -32.51 -1.66
CA ASP A 14 3.08 -33.12 -0.91
C ASP A 14 4.43 -32.89 -1.62
N LEU A 15 4.46 -33.09 -2.94
CA LEU A 15 5.65 -32.82 -3.74
C LEU A 15 6.04 -31.34 -3.70
N ALA A 16 5.06 -30.45 -3.82
CA ALA A 16 5.29 -29.01 -3.76
C ALA A 16 5.84 -28.58 -2.40
N ASP A 17 5.36 -29.16 -1.31
CA ASP A 17 5.85 -28.86 0.04
C ASP A 17 7.24 -29.43 0.31
N ALA A 18 7.55 -30.64 -0.18
CA ALA A 18 8.90 -31.18 -0.14
C ALA A 18 9.89 -30.28 -0.91
N MET A 19 9.54 -29.85 -2.12
CA MET A 19 10.37 -28.95 -2.92
C MET A 19 10.60 -27.60 -2.23
N LYS A 20 9.57 -27.01 -1.60
CA LYS A 20 9.72 -25.76 -0.81
C LYS A 20 10.67 -25.94 0.37
N SER A 21 10.64 -27.11 1.02
CA SER A 21 11.52 -27.43 2.14
C SER A 21 12.98 -27.49 1.69
N ASP A 22 13.25 -28.18 0.58
CA ASP A 22 14.58 -28.30 0.00
C ASP A 22 15.13 -26.92 -0.42
N ILE A 23 14.28 -26.08 -1.02
CA ILE A 23 14.62 -24.71 -1.39
C ILE A 23 15.06 -23.91 -0.18
N ARG A 24 14.25 -23.92 0.88
CA ARG A 24 14.54 -23.18 2.11
C ARG A 24 15.82 -23.67 2.80
N TYR A 25 16.09 -24.98 2.74
CA TYR A 25 17.28 -25.56 3.33
C TYR A 25 18.55 -25.08 2.62
N ALA A 26 18.58 -25.09 1.28
CA ALA A 26 19.76 -24.61 0.56
C ALA A 26 19.95 -23.10 0.76
N GLU A 27 18.87 -22.31 0.69
CA GLU A 27 18.91 -20.86 0.95
C GLU A 27 19.49 -20.53 2.33
N ASN A 28 19.08 -21.25 3.38
CA ASN A 28 19.56 -21.03 4.74
C ASN A 28 21.02 -21.48 4.92
N THR A 29 21.40 -22.62 4.32
CA THR A 29 22.76 -23.18 4.42
C THR A 29 23.81 -22.23 3.85
N VAL A 30 23.45 -21.45 2.83
CA VAL A 30 24.34 -20.50 2.17
C VAL A 30 24.12 -19.05 2.60
N ASP A 31 23.30 -18.80 3.63
CA ASP A 31 22.92 -17.45 4.09
C ASP A 31 22.43 -16.54 2.95
N PHE A 32 21.64 -17.10 2.03
CA PHE A 32 21.11 -16.42 0.84
C PHE A 32 22.18 -15.88 -0.14
N ASP A 33 23.41 -16.39 -0.08
CA ASP A 33 24.50 -16.08 -1.02
C ASP A 33 24.15 -16.57 -2.44
N ASP A 34 23.86 -15.62 -3.33
CA ASP A 34 23.44 -15.88 -4.72
C ASP A 34 24.50 -16.64 -5.53
N ASP A 35 25.79 -16.33 -5.31
CA ASP A 35 26.90 -16.99 -6.02
C ASP A 35 26.94 -18.49 -5.67
N LYS A 36 26.69 -18.83 -4.40
CA LYS A 36 26.63 -20.24 -3.96
C LYS A 36 25.37 -20.96 -4.44
N LEU A 37 24.22 -20.28 -4.50
CA LEU A 37 23.00 -20.85 -5.07
C LEU A 37 23.17 -21.13 -6.58
N ASN A 38 23.83 -20.23 -7.30
CA ASN A 38 24.06 -20.38 -8.74
C ASN A 38 24.89 -21.63 -9.08
N LEU A 39 25.79 -22.08 -8.19
CA LEU A 39 26.58 -23.29 -8.39
C LEU A 39 25.75 -24.58 -8.49
N ILE A 40 24.56 -24.60 -7.89
CA ILE A 40 23.60 -25.72 -7.95
C ILE A 40 22.46 -25.45 -8.93
N GLY A 41 22.60 -24.44 -9.78
CA GLY A 41 21.61 -24.04 -10.78
C GLY A 41 20.38 -23.35 -10.18
N TRP A 42 20.49 -22.84 -8.95
CA TRP A 42 19.42 -22.12 -8.27
C TRP A 42 19.74 -20.63 -8.26
N ALA A 43 18.74 -19.79 -8.42
CA ALA A 43 18.93 -18.35 -8.27
C ALA A 43 18.54 -17.94 -6.85
N GLY A 44 19.28 -16.99 -6.28
CA GLY A 44 18.88 -16.30 -5.08
C GLY A 44 17.52 -15.63 -5.25
N ARG A 45 16.90 -15.31 -4.11
CA ARG A 45 15.63 -14.62 -4.11
C ARG A 45 15.80 -13.27 -4.80
N LYS A 46 14.96 -12.98 -5.80
CA LYS A 46 14.88 -11.65 -6.40
C LYS A 46 14.82 -10.60 -5.30
N GLU A 47 15.78 -9.67 -5.32
CA GLU A 47 15.81 -8.57 -4.37
C GLU A 47 14.45 -7.87 -4.34
N ARG A 48 13.94 -7.60 -3.14
CA ARG A 48 12.72 -6.83 -2.98
C ARG A 48 12.98 -5.43 -3.54
N THR A 49 12.42 -5.11 -4.70
CA THR A 49 12.41 -3.75 -5.19
C THR A 49 11.52 -2.93 -4.26
N PRO A 50 12.06 -2.01 -3.44
CA PRO A 50 11.23 -1.19 -2.57
C PRO A 50 10.30 -0.35 -3.45
N LEU A 51 9.01 -0.33 -3.12
CA LEU A 51 8.10 0.59 -3.79
C LEU A 51 8.57 2.02 -3.50
N ALA A 52 8.80 2.79 -4.55
CA ALA A 52 9.14 4.20 -4.39
C ALA A 52 8.06 4.88 -3.53
N PRO A 53 8.43 5.75 -2.58
CA PRO A 53 7.44 6.48 -1.81
C PRO A 53 6.55 7.30 -2.75
N PRO A 54 5.22 7.37 -2.51
CA PRO A 54 4.36 8.26 -3.27
C PRO A 54 4.81 9.71 -3.06
N SER A 55 4.78 10.51 -4.12
CA SER A 55 4.99 11.96 -3.99
C SER A 55 3.71 12.66 -3.50
N GLN A 56 3.74 13.99 -3.41
CA GLN A 56 2.60 14.78 -2.94
C GLN A 56 1.39 14.67 -3.89
N ALA A 57 0.18 14.57 -3.30
CA ALA A 57 -1.07 14.75 -4.03
C ALA A 57 -1.15 16.18 -4.59
N ARG A 58 -1.89 16.37 -5.68
CA ARG A 58 -1.92 17.63 -6.43
C ARG A 58 -3.35 18.16 -6.52
N LEU A 59 -3.49 19.46 -6.80
CA LEU A 59 -4.77 20.09 -7.15
C LEU A 59 -5.90 19.75 -6.15
N LEU A 60 -5.63 19.94 -4.86
CA LEU A 60 -6.64 19.73 -3.83
C LEU A 60 -7.65 20.88 -3.85
N GLU A 61 -8.92 20.54 -4.05
CA GLU A 61 -10.03 21.46 -4.23
C GLU A 61 -11.20 21.04 -3.33
N ALA A 62 -12.02 22.02 -2.94
CA ALA A 62 -13.25 21.81 -2.18
C ALA A 62 -14.47 22.30 -2.99
N PRO A 63 -14.85 21.60 -4.08
CA PRO A 63 -15.81 22.16 -5.04
C PRO A 63 -17.24 22.22 -4.51
N LYS A 64 -17.55 21.52 -3.42
CA LYS A 64 -18.88 21.55 -2.78
C LYS A 64 -18.75 21.57 -1.27
N GLN A 65 -19.56 22.39 -0.62
CA GLN A 65 -19.64 22.47 0.84
C GLN A 65 -21.05 22.88 1.26
N GLY A 66 -21.43 22.52 2.48
CA GLY A 66 -22.66 22.93 3.13
C GLY A 66 -22.51 22.92 4.64
N GLU A 67 -23.61 23.16 5.34
CA GLU A 67 -23.63 23.13 6.81
C GLU A 67 -23.13 21.77 7.32
N GLY A 68 -22.03 21.78 8.06
CA GLY A 68 -21.44 20.58 8.63
C GLY A 68 -20.69 19.66 7.66
N TRP A 69 -20.53 20.00 6.37
CA TRP A 69 -19.81 19.11 5.44
C TRP A 69 -19.02 19.83 4.35
N VAL A 70 -17.96 19.17 3.88
CA VAL A 70 -17.18 19.58 2.70
C VAL A 70 -16.81 18.36 1.87
N PHE A 71 -16.99 18.48 0.56
CA PHE A 71 -16.47 17.51 -0.40
C PHE A 71 -15.14 18.00 -0.95
N LEU A 72 -14.15 17.11 -0.95
CA LEU A 72 -12.79 17.34 -1.41
C LEU A 72 -12.51 16.46 -2.64
N ASP A 73 -11.91 17.05 -3.68
CA ASP A 73 -11.30 16.34 -4.81
C ASP A 73 -9.82 16.69 -4.88
N TRP A 74 -8.98 15.73 -5.25
CA TRP A 74 -7.58 15.97 -5.57
C TRP A 74 -7.11 15.07 -6.71
N LYS A 75 -5.86 15.25 -7.14
CA LYS A 75 -5.20 14.39 -8.12
C LYS A 75 -4.07 13.59 -7.50
N ALA A 76 -3.91 12.38 -8.01
CA ALA A 76 -2.81 11.51 -7.65
C ALA A 76 -1.45 12.17 -7.96
N PRO A 77 -0.39 11.79 -7.23
CA PRO A 77 0.96 12.28 -7.48
C PRO A 77 1.41 11.99 -8.91
N ALA A 78 2.13 12.92 -9.54
CA ALA A 78 2.69 12.73 -10.87
C ALA A 78 3.95 11.84 -10.88
N LYS A 79 4.58 11.66 -9.72
CA LYS A 79 5.87 11.00 -9.53
C LYS A 79 5.81 10.10 -8.28
N GLY A 80 6.79 9.20 -8.16
CA GLY A 80 6.88 8.26 -7.04
C GLY A 80 5.98 7.04 -7.23
N GLY A 81 5.85 6.24 -6.17
CA GLY A 81 4.96 5.08 -6.17
C GLY A 81 3.49 5.47 -6.17
N ARG A 82 2.63 4.55 -6.59
CA ARG A 82 1.17 4.72 -6.53
C ARG A 82 0.72 4.69 -5.06
N PRO A 83 0.04 5.73 -4.55
CA PRO A 83 -0.52 5.70 -3.20
C PRO A 83 -1.53 4.57 -3.04
N LYS A 84 -1.51 3.89 -1.90
CA LYS A 84 -2.56 2.92 -1.51
C LYS A 84 -3.72 3.60 -0.78
N ALA A 85 -3.43 4.70 -0.09
CA ALA A 85 -4.38 5.53 0.63
C ALA A 85 -3.85 6.95 0.76
N TYR A 86 -4.74 7.88 1.10
CA TYR A 86 -4.48 9.27 1.37
C TYR A 86 -4.96 9.58 2.78
N LYS A 87 -4.08 10.23 3.55
CA LYS A 87 -4.40 10.78 4.86
C LYS A 87 -4.90 12.20 4.68
N VAL A 88 -6.12 12.48 5.12
CA VAL A 88 -6.71 13.82 5.06
C VAL A 88 -6.60 14.45 6.43
N GLN A 89 -5.94 15.61 6.49
CA GLN A 89 -5.75 16.36 7.72
C GLN A 89 -6.42 17.74 7.61
N ARG A 90 -6.91 18.24 8.74
CA ARG A 90 -7.52 19.56 8.89
C ARG A 90 -6.80 20.34 9.97
N ARG A 91 -6.70 21.65 9.78
CA ARG A 91 -6.19 22.58 10.78
C ARG A 91 -7.18 23.73 10.96
N LEU A 92 -7.49 24.08 12.20
CA LEU A 92 -8.30 25.26 12.51
C LEU A 92 -7.47 26.55 12.34
N HIS A 93 -8.12 27.65 11.95
CA HIS A 93 -7.45 28.92 11.67
C HIS A 93 -6.75 29.55 12.88
N ASP A 94 -7.20 29.24 14.10
CA ASP A 94 -6.56 29.70 15.34
C ASP A 94 -5.18 29.05 15.60
N GLY A 95 -4.52 28.52 14.56
CA GLY A 95 -3.16 28.03 14.62
C GLY A 95 -2.99 26.68 15.31
N GLY A 96 -4.08 25.94 15.58
CA GLY A 96 -4.03 24.60 16.19
C GLY A 96 -3.20 23.58 15.43
N SER A 97 -2.95 22.40 15.97
CA SER A 97 -2.24 21.33 15.26
C SER A 97 -3.05 20.76 14.09
N TRP A 98 -2.37 20.17 13.11
CA TRP A 98 -3.04 19.32 12.11
C TRP A 98 -3.69 18.13 12.81
N GLN A 99 -4.95 17.88 12.49
CA GLN A 99 -5.72 16.76 13.00
C GLN A 99 -6.10 15.84 11.84
N ASP A 100 -5.97 14.54 12.07
CA ASP A 100 -6.36 13.52 11.12
C ASP A 100 -7.89 13.41 11.12
N VAL A 101 -8.51 13.69 9.98
CA VAL A 101 -9.97 13.76 9.88
C VAL A 101 -10.55 12.66 8.99
N ALA A 102 -9.79 12.13 8.04
CA ALA A 102 -10.22 11.00 7.23
C ALA A 102 -9.04 10.25 6.60
N THR A 103 -9.33 9.02 6.15
CA THR A 103 -8.48 8.27 5.25
C THR A 103 -9.28 7.93 4.00
N ALA A 104 -8.73 8.19 2.82
CA ALA A 104 -9.37 7.90 1.54
C ALA A 104 -8.51 6.95 0.72
N ILE A 105 -9.14 5.95 0.10
CA ILE A 105 -8.46 5.02 -0.84
C ILE A 105 -8.56 5.48 -2.30
N ILE A 106 -9.33 6.54 -2.55
CA ILE A 106 -9.52 7.23 -3.83
C ILE A 106 -9.14 8.71 -3.69
N THR A 107 -9.19 9.46 -4.78
CA THR A 107 -8.76 10.87 -4.82
C THR A 107 -9.86 11.88 -4.47
N GLU A 108 -10.81 11.45 -3.66
CA GLU A 108 -11.93 12.27 -3.20
C GLU A 108 -12.33 11.85 -1.77
N ALA A 109 -12.89 12.78 -1.01
CA ALA A 109 -13.46 12.51 0.30
C ALA A 109 -14.55 13.53 0.67
N THR A 110 -15.64 13.05 1.25
CA THR A 110 -16.61 13.90 1.94
C THR A 110 -16.30 13.90 3.42
N LEU A 111 -15.99 15.06 3.98
CA LEU A 111 -15.83 15.25 5.42
C LEU A 111 -17.15 15.75 6.00
N VAL A 112 -17.63 15.09 7.06
CA VAL A 112 -18.83 15.47 7.82
C VAL A 112 -18.43 16.07 9.18
N ASP A 113 -19.40 16.59 9.94
CA ASP A 113 -19.20 17.27 11.23
C ASP A 113 -18.14 18.40 11.16
N GLN A 114 -18.21 19.20 10.11
CA GLN A 114 -17.31 20.35 9.92
C GLN A 114 -17.79 21.56 10.74
N PRO A 115 -16.91 22.20 11.55
CA PRO A 115 -17.27 23.42 12.27
C PRO A 115 -17.54 24.54 11.26
N GLU A 116 -18.64 25.28 11.46
CA GLU A 116 -19.06 26.33 10.54
C GLU A 116 -18.09 27.53 10.54
N LYS A 117 -17.86 28.10 9.35
CA LYS A 117 -17.05 29.29 9.08
C LYS A 117 -15.60 29.20 9.56
N THR A 118 -14.74 28.54 8.80
CA THR A 118 -13.32 28.89 8.78
C THR A 118 -12.70 28.48 7.45
N GLU A 119 -12.06 29.42 6.75
CA GLU A 119 -11.41 29.19 5.46
C GLU A 119 -10.46 27.98 5.52
N LEU A 120 -10.75 26.98 4.68
CA LEU A 120 -10.05 25.71 4.63
C LEU A 120 -8.76 25.86 3.80
N ARG A 121 -7.61 25.90 4.47
CA ARG A 121 -6.32 25.62 3.82
C ARG A 121 -5.97 24.16 4.06
N ALA A 122 -5.94 23.37 3.01
CA ALA A 122 -5.48 22.00 3.08
C ALA A 122 -4.01 21.92 2.65
N ASN A 123 -3.14 21.48 3.57
CA ASN A 123 -1.73 21.22 3.30
C ASN A 123 -1.48 19.73 3.56
N SER A 124 -1.08 19.01 2.53
CA SER A 124 -0.68 17.60 2.60
C SER A 124 0.78 17.53 3.04
N GLY A 125 1.06 17.24 4.32
CA GLY A 125 2.42 17.18 4.87
C GLY A 125 2.71 15.90 5.66
N LEU A 126 3.66 15.13 5.12
CA LEU A 126 4.41 13.95 5.62
C LEU A 126 3.70 12.59 5.66
#